data_AF-A0A0B7G0R0-F1
#
_entry.id   AF-A0A0B7G0R0-F1
#
_cell.length_a   1.000
_cell.length_b   1.000
_cell.length_c   1.000
_cell.angle_alpha   90.00
_cell.angle_beta   90.00
_cell.angle_gamma   90.00
#
_symmetry.space_group_name_H-M   'P 1'
#
loop_
_entity.id
_entity.type
_entity.pdbx_description
1 polymer ?
#
loop_
_entity_poly.entity_id
_entity_poly.type
_entity_poly.pdbx_seq_one_letter_code
_entity_poly.pdbx_strand_id
1 'polypeptide(L)'
;MEHHDWVHLAGHAHQDTQDPTQSGFFLHDGSLDLASINRRSLTSKGLAFLSACQTATGDEVLPDEAIHLASGMLMAGYSSVIGTMWWVEDVDAPFVADKVYGQLMQDGKIGNGEAGKALHKAVAALRERVGEKRFGRWVPYIHIGS
;
A
#
# COMPACT_ATOMS: atom_id res chain seq x y z
N MET A 1 9.71 -10.15 6.15
CA MET A 1 8.86 -10.55 5.00
C MET A 1 8.85 -12.07 4.80
N GLU A 2 9.99 -12.76 4.93
CA GLU A 2 10.07 -14.22 4.75
C GLU A 2 9.17 -15.01 5.73
N HIS A 3 9.17 -14.65 7.02
CA HIS A 3 8.45 -15.41 8.07
C HIS A 3 7.03 -14.94 8.38
N HIS A 4 6.55 -13.89 7.73
CA HIS A 4 5.23 -13.30 8.01
C HIS A 4 4.45 -13.14 6.71
N ASP A 5 3.14 -13.35 6.76
CA ASP A 5 2.29 -13.26 5.58
C ASP A 5 1.88 -11.83 5.29
N TRP A 6 1.90 -10.96 6.30
CA TRP A 6 1.54 -9.56 6.18
C TRP A 6 2.75 -8.68 6.45
N VAL A 7 2.82 -7.55 5.75
CA VAL A 7 3.81 -6.50 5.99
C VAL A 7 3.13 -5.14 6.03
N HIS A 8 3.60 -4.29 6.93
CA HIS A 8 3.22 -2.87 7.00
C HIS A 8 4.50 -2.04 6.85
N LEU A 9 4.56 -1.19 5.84
CA LEU A 9 5.69 -0.30 5.59
C LEU A 9 5.18 1.13 5.75
N ALA A 10 5.57 1.78 6.85
CA ALA A 10 5.20 3.16 7.16
C ALA A 10 6.42 4.07 7.11
N GLY A 11 6.30 5.19 6.41
CA GLY A 11 7.36 6.19 6.32
C GLY A 11 7.44 6.82 4.94
N HIS A 12 8.67 6.97 4.45
CA HIS A 12 8.93 7.56 3.14
C HIS A 12 9.19 6.48 2.10
N ALA A 13 8.65 6.69 0.91
CA ALA A 13 8.89 5.86 -0.26
C ALA A 13 9.42 6.75 -1.39
N HIS A 14 10.11 6.11 -2.34
CA HIS A 14 10.57 6.73 -3.56
C HIS A 14 10.13 5.90 -4.76
N GLN A 15 9.65 6.59 -5.79
CA GLN A 15 9.35 6.02 -7.10
C GLN A 15 10.44 6.49 -8.07
N ASP A 16 11.19 5.55 -8.61
CA ASP A 16 12.13 5.79 -9.69
C ASP A 16 11.43 5.47 -11.01
N THR A 17 11.13 6.51 -11.80
CA THR A 17 10.42 6.37 -13.08
C THR A 17 11.34 5.92 -14.23
N GLN A 18 12.67 6.00 -14.05
CA GLN A 18 13.62 5.55 -15.05
C GLN A 18 13.97 4.07 -14.87
N ASP A 19 14.15 3.64 -13.63
CA ASP A 19 14.30 2.25 -13.25
C ASP A 19 13.34 1.88 -12.11
N PRO A 20 12.12 1.42 -12.44
CA PRO A 20 11.13 1.06 -11.43
C PRO A 20 11.60 0.02 -10.42
N THR A 21 12.59 -0.81 -10.75
CA THR A 21 13.13 -1.81 -9.82
C THR A 21 13.91 -1.19 -8.65
N GLN A 22 14.36 0.05 -8.81
CA GLN A 22 15.04 0.86 -7.79
C GLN A 22 14.07 1.65 -6.91
N SER A 23 12.76 1.62 -7.22
CA SER A 23 11.73 2.14 -6.34
C SER A 23 11.72 1.40 -5.02
N GLY A 24 11.54 2.10 -3.90
CA GLY A 24 11.71 1.49 -2.59
C GLY A 24 11.27 2.34 -1.40
N PHE A 25 11.45 1.77 -0.21
CA PHE A 25 11.18 2.42 1.07
C PHE A 25 12.49 2.85 1.73
N PHE A 26 12.51 4.05 2.32
CA PHE A 26 13.65 4.48 3.13
C PHE A 26 13.60 3.80 4.51
N LEU A 27 14.67 3.09 4.85
CA LEU A 27 14.91 2.48 6.15
C LEU A 27 16.05 3.23 6.87
N HIS A 28 16.27 2.90 8.13
CA HIS A 28 17.30 3.55 8.95
C HIS A 28 18.74 3.36 8.41
N ASP A 29 18.97 2.27 7.67
CA ASP A 29 20.27 1.76 7.23
C ASP A 29 20.40 1.69 5.69
N GLY A 30 19.42 2.22 4.96
CA GLY A 30 19.43 2.21 3.50
C GLY A 30 18.03 2.21 2.90
N SER A 31 17.92 1.72 1.67
CA SER A 31 16.65 1.55 0.97
C SER A 31 16.27 0.08 0.86
N LEU A 32 14.98 -0.22 1.03
CA LEU A 32 14.40 -1.50 0.64
C LEU A 32 13.74 -1.31 -0.74
N ASP A 33 14.50 -1.59 -1.80
CA ASP A 33 14.03 -1.50 -3.17
C ASP A 33 13.30 -2.77 -3.66
N LEU A 34 12.52 -2.62 -4.74
CA LEU A 34 11.78 -3.71 -5.35
C LEU A 34 12.71 -4.82 -5.86
N ALA A 35 13.89 -4.49 -6.39
CA ALA A 35 14.88 -5.48 -6.80
C ALA A 35 15.28 -6.42 -5.64
N SER A 36 15.51 -5.86 -4.45
CA SER A 36 15.86 -6.58 -3.24
C SER A 36 14.68 -7.38 -2.69
N ILE A 37 13.46 -6.85 -2.77
CA ILE A 37 12.24 -7.57 -2.38
C ILE A 37 12.02 -8.78 -3.30
N ASN A 38 12.09 -8.59 -4.62
CA ASN A 38 11.83 -9.63 -5.62
C ASN A 38 12.85 -10.78 -5.56
N ARG A 39 14.09 -10.52 -5.11
CA ARG A 39 15.11 -11.56 -4.88
C ARG A 39 14.78 -12.50 -3.72
N ARG A 40 13.87 -12.12 -2.81
CA ARG A 40 13.54 -12.92 -1.61
C ARG A 40 12.58 -14.09 -1.89
N SER A 41 12.12 -14.26 -3.13
CA SER A 41 11.24 -15.35 -3.57
C SER A 41 10.07 -15.57 -2.59
N LEU A 42 9.33 -14.50 -2.28
CA LEU A 42 8.19 -14.61 -1.38
C LEU A 42 7.08 -15.38 -2.12
N THR A 43 6.57 -16.42 -1.49
CA THR A 43 5.48 -17.23 -2.03
C THR A 43 4.28 -17.15 -1.09
N SER A 44 3.10 -17.03 -1.68
CA SER A 44 1.82 -17.09 -0.96
C SER A 44 1.68 -16.09 0.20
N LYS A 45 2.08 -14.83 -0.01
CA LYS A 45 1.89 -13.76 0.98
C LYS A 45 0.49 -13.16 0.91
N GLY A 46 0.01 -12.66 2.05
CA GLY A 46 -1.34 -12.12 2.19
C GLY A 46 -1.39 -10.63 1.84
N LEU A 47 -1.06 -9.76 2.80
CA LEU A 47 -1.27 -8.32 2.70
C LEU A 47 0.03 -7.53 2.76
N ALA A 48 0.22 -6.62 1.81
CA ALA A 48 1.18 -5.52 1.94
C ALA A 48 0.44 -4.20 2.13
N PHE A 49 0.61 -3.56 3.28
CA PHE A 49 0.10 -2.23 3.55
C PHE A 49 1.24 -1.22 3.40
N LEU A 50 1.16 -0.36 2.40
CA LEU A 50 2.18 0.63 2.05
C LEU A 50 1.75 2.01 2.53
N SER A 51 1.95 2.27 3.83
CA SER A 51 1.63 3.53 4.52
C SER A 51 2.70 4.60 4.26
N ALA A 52 2.92 4.92 3.00
CA ALA A 52 3.80 6.00 2.56
C ALA A 52 3.13 6.74 1.41
N CYS A 53 3.57 7.97 1.13
CA CYS A 53 3.07 8.74 0.00
C CYS A 53 3.49 8.08 -1.32
N GLN A 54 2.61 8.16 -2.33
CA GLN A 54 2.91 7.82 -3.71
C GLN A 54 3.37 6.37 -3.95
N THR A 55 2.89 5.43 -3.15
CA THR A 55 3.24 4.00 -3.26
C THR A 55 2.49 3.26 -4.37
N ALA A 56 1.47 3.90 -4.93
CA ALA A 56 0.69 3.45 -6.08
C ALA A 56 0.55 4.57 -7.13
N THR A 57 1.50 5.52 -7.15
CA THR A 57 1.57 6.52 -8.21
C THR A 57 2.24 5.88 -9.42
N GLY A 58 1.47 5.70 -10.50
CA GLY A 58 2.02 5.30 -11.79
C GLY A 58 2.88 6.38 -12.43
N ASP A 59 3.45 6.08 -13.59
CA ASP A 59 4.19 7.06 -14.39
C ASP A 59 3.23 8.03 -15.09
N GLU A 60 3.65 9.28 -15.34
CA GLU A 60 2.79 10.27 -16.01
C GLU A 60 2.49 9.91 -17.47
N VAL A 61 3.40 9.19 -18.13
CA VAL A 61 3.28 8.74 -19.53
C VAL A 61 2.58 7.38 -19.59
N LEU A 62 2.84 6.52 -18.59
CA LEU A 62 2.35 5.14 -18.52
C LEU A 62 1.75 4.82 -17.14
N PRO A 63 0.61 5.45 -16.77
CA PRO A 63 0.07 5.38 -15.41
C PRO A 63 -0.40 3.98 -15.01
N ASP A 64 -0.87 3.20 -15.98
CA ASP A 64 -1.36 1.82 -15.77
C ASP A 64 -0.29 0.75 -16.06
N GLU A 65 0.84 1.13 -16.68
CA GLU A 65 1.89 0.20 -17.13
C GLU A 65 3.20 0.33 -16.33
N ALA A 66 3.37 1.40 -15.56
CA ALA A 66 4.53 1.57 -14.69
C ALA A 66 4.49 0.61 -13.50
N ILE A 67 5.62 -0.03 -13.23
CA ILE A 67 5.82 -0.81 -11.99
C ILE A 67 5.88 0.18 -10.82
N HIS A 68 4.74 0.57 -10.29
CA HIS A 68 4.68 1.30 -9.03
C HIS A 68 4.93 0.34 -7.85
N LEU A 69 5.32 0.86 -6.68
CA LEU A 69 5.65 0.01 -5.52
C LEU A 69 4.57 -1.03 -5.21
N ALA A 70 3.29 -0.67 -5.31
CA ALA A 70 2.20 -1.61 -5.07
C ALA A 70 2.14 -2.78 -6.07
N SER A 71 2.42 -2.59 -7.36
CA SER A 71 2.44 -3.69 -8.34
C SER A 71 3.71 -4.53 -8.20
N GLY A 72 4.84 -3.91 -7.86
CA GLY A 72 6.06 -4.63 -7.48
C GLY A 72 5.86 -5.56 -6.28
N MET A 73 5.05 -5.16 -5.30
CA MET A 73 4.69 -6.02 -4.15
C MET A 73 3.81 -7.20 -4.55
N LEU A 74 2.89 -7.03 -5.52
CA LEU A 74 2.14 -8.14 -6.09
C LEU A 74 3.08 -9.13 -6.79
N MET A 75 4.00 -8.63 -7.62
CA MET A 75 5.03 -9.44 -8.29
C MET A 75 5.94 -10.17 -7.30
N ALA A 76 6.23 -9.53 -6.16
CA ALA A 76 7.02 -10.14 -5.09
C ALA A 76 6.32 -11.31 -4.41
N GLY A 77 4.99 -11.47 -4.56
CA GLY A 77 4.23 -12.62 -4.05
C GLY A 77 3.13 -12.28 -3.05
N TYR A 78 2.80 -11.00 -2.84
CA TYR A 78 1.61 -10.59 -2.06
C TYR A 78 0.35 -10.69 -2.90
N SER A 79 -0.73 -11.20 -2.33
CA SER A 79 -2.01 -11.32 -3.03
C SER A 79 -2.87 -10.06 -2.94
N SER A 80 -2.63 -9.22 -1.92
CA SER A 80 -3.35 -7.97 -1.69
C SER A 80 -2.40 -6.86 -1.28
N VAL A 81 -2.55 -5.69 -1.89
CA VAL A 81 -1.75 -4.51 -1.58
C VAL A 81 -2.64 -3.29 -1.36
N ILE A 82 -2.40 -2.54 -0.29
CA ILE A 82 -2.99 -1.23 -0.03
C ILE A 82 -1.90 -0.19 -0.17
N GLY A 83 -2.13 0.86 -0.96
CA GLY A 83 -1.18 1.94 -1.18
C GLY A 83 -1.86 3.30 -1.34
N THR A 84 -1.07 4.31 -1.72
CA THR A 84 -1.54 5.68 -1.92
C THR A 84 -1.12 6.22 -3.28
N MET A 85 -2.05 6.88 -3.99
CA MET A 85 -1.81 7.46 -5.32
C MET A 85 -1.14 8.84 -5.28
N TRP A 86 -1.21 9.55 -4.15
CA TRP A 86 -0.53 10.83 -3.94
C TRP A 86 -0.22 11.03 -2.45
N TRP A 87 0.04 12.27 -2.06
CA TRP A 87 0.33 12.64 -0.68
C TRP A 87 -0.85 12.36 0.27
N VAL A 88 -0.53 11.82 1.44
CA VAL A 88 -1.49 11.62 2.55
C VAL A 88 -1.03 12.39 3.77
N GLU A 89 -1.98 12.87 4.56
CA GLU A 89 -1.69 13.56 5.82
C GLU A 89 -1.20 12.58 6.88
N ASP A 90 -0.17 12.96 7.64
CA ASP A 90 0.42 12.15 8.71
C ASP A 90 -0.62 11.72 9.77
N VAL A 91 -1.66 12.53 9.98
CA VAL A 91 -2.73 12.23 10.95
C VAL A 91 -3.78 11.26 10.41
N ASP A 92 -3.86 11.08 9.09
CA ASP A 92 -4.86 10.24 8.44
C ASP A 92 -4.35 8.81 8.24
N ALA A 93 -3.06 8.65 7.93
CA ALA A 93 -2.47 7.34 7.67
C ALA A 93 -2.64 6.36 8.85
N PRO A 94 -2.33 6.72 10.11
CA PRO A 94 -2.58 5.87 11.27
C PRO A 94 -4.06 5.56 11.49
N PHE A 95 -4.95 6.53 11.20
CA PHE A 95 -6.39 6.32 11.33
C PHE A 95 -6.91 5.31 10.31
N VAL A 96 -6.47 5.40 9.05
CA VAL A 96 -6.86 4.44 8.01
C VAL A 96 -6.29 3.06 8.33
N ALA A 97 -5.03 2.97 8.75
CA ALA A 97 -4.42 1.72 9.18
C ALA A 97 -5.19 1.05 10.33
N ASP A 98 -5.53 1.81 11.38
CA ASP A 98 -6.32 1.32 12.52
C ASP A 98 -7.67 0.74 12.07
N LYS A 99 -8.39 1.44 11.19
CA LYS A 99 -9.69 0.96 10.66
C LYS A 99 -9.55 -0.28 9.79
N VAL A 100 -8.51 -0.34 8.94
CA VAL A 100 -8.26 -1.50 8.09
C VAL A 100 -7.94 -2.72 8.95
N TYR A 101 -6.96 -2.64 9.86
CA TYR A 101 -6.60 -3.77 10.70
C TYR A 101 -7.72 -4.15 11.66
N GLY A 102 -8.44 -3.19 12.24
CA GLY A 102 -9.58 -3.45 13.09
C GLY A 102 -10.66 -4.28 12.39
N GLN A 103 -10.93 -4.01 11.10
CA GLN A 103 -11.86 -4.81 10.30
C GLN A 103 -11.29 -6.20 9.97
N LEU A 104 -10.04 -6.28 9.54
CA LEU A 104 -9.41 -7.55 9.15
C LEU A 104 -9.28 -8.53 10.33
N MET A 105 -8.97 -8.02 11.53
CA MET A 105 -8.87 -8.84 12.74
C MET A 105 -10.24 -9.34 13.24
N GLN A 106 -11.33 -8.63 12.93
CA GLN A 106 -12.68 -9.12 13.21
C GLN A 106 -13.10 -10.23 12.25
N ASP A 107 -12.78 -10.07 10.96
CA ASP A 107 -13.17 -11.02 9.91
C ASP A 107 -12.29 -12.29 9.93
N GLY A 108 -11.06 -12.20 10.46
CA GLY A 108 -10.15 -13.33 10.69
C GLY A 108 -9.64 -14.02 9.42
N LYS A 109 -9.80 -13.39 8.25
CA LYS A 109 -9.46 -13.94 6.93
C LYS A 109 -8.90 -12.85 6.01
N ILE A 110 -7.94 -13.22 5.16
CA ILE A 110 -7.52 -12.46 3.99
C ILE A 110 -7.45 -13.43 2.81
N GLY A 111 -8.13 -13.12 1.72
CA GLY A 111 -7.98 -13.82 0.44
C GLY A 111 -9.19 -13.76 -0.52
N ASN A 112 -10.31 -13.14 -0.12
CA ASN A 112 -11.53 -12.99 -0.90
C ASN A 112 -12.08 -11.54 -0.83
N GLY A 113 -11.23 -10.54 -1.09
CA GLY A 113 -11.64 -9.13 -1.12
C GLY A 113 -11.79 -8.44 0.24
N GLU A 114 -11.41 -9.09 1.35
CA GLU A 114 -11.55 -8.50 2.69
C GLU A 114 -10.69 -7.25 2.86
N ALA A 115 -9.49 -7.22 2.26
CA ALA A 115 -8.62 -6.04 2.29
C ALA A 115 -9.25 -4.84 1.57
N GLY A 116 -9.82 -5.05 0.38
CA GLY A 116 -10.55 -4.01 -0.35
C GLY A 116 -11.78 -3.52 0.42
N LYS A 117 -12.54 -4.43 1.03
CA LYS A 117 -13.69 -4.09 1.89
C LYS A 117 -13.27 -3.33 3.14
N ALA A 118 -12.18 -3.72 3.78
CA ALA A 118 -11.63 -3.05 4.95
C ALA A 118 -11.18 -1.63 4.60
N LEU A 119 -10.49 -1.45 3.46
CA LEU A 119 -10.08 -0.14 2.98
C LEU A 119 -11.29 0.73 2.64
N HIS A 120 -12.30 0.19 1.96
CA HIS A 120 -13.52 0.91 1.65
C HIS A 120 -14.18 1.49 2.90
N LYS A 121 -14.31 0.68 3.97
CA LYS A 121 -14.85 1.13 5.25
C LYS A 121 -13.96 2.19 5.92
N ALA A 122 -12.64 2.00 5.88
CA ALA A 122 -11.70 2.95 6.46
C ALA A 122 -11.75 4.32 5.77
N VAL A 123 -11.80 4.34 4.44
CA VAL A 123 -11.92 5.56 3.63
C VAL A 123 -13.27 6.24 3.85
N ALA A 124 -14.37 5.48 3.96
CA ALA A 124 -15.68 6.03 4.30
C ALA A 124 -15.67 6.73 5.67
N ALA A 125 -15.09 6.08 6.69
CA ALA A 125 -14.94 6.67 8.02
C ALA A 125 -14.03 7.91 8.01
N LEU A 126 -12.97 7.91 7.20
CA LEU A 126 -12.10 9.08 7.06
C LEU A 126 -12.87 10.23 6.42
N ARG A 127 -13.61 9.97 5.35
CA ARG A 127 -14.47 10.95 4.67
C ARG A 127 -15.49 11.60 5.61
N GLU A 128 -16.12 10.82 6.48
CA GLU A 128 -17.02 11.34 7.52
C GLU A 128 -16.28 12.23 8.52
N ARG A 129 -15.07 11.84 8.93
CA ARG A 129 -14.25 12.58 9.90
C ARG A 129 -13.73 13.90 9.36
N VAL A 130 -13.26 13.95 8.11
CA VAL A 130 -12.61 15.14 7.52
C VAL A 130 -13.55 16.00 6.67
N GLY A 131 -14.71 15.46 6.30
CA GLY A 131 -15.70 16.10 5.45
C GLY A 131 -15.52 15.80 3.96
N GLU A 132 -16.64 15.66 3.25
CA GLU A 132 -16.70 15.25 1.84
C GLU A 132 -15.83 16.12 0.91
N LYS A 133 -15.81 17.44 1.13
CA LYS A 133 -15.05 18.39 0.31
C LYS A 133 -13.53 18.24 0.44
N ARG A 134 -13.02 17.49 1.43
CA ARG A 134 -11.59 17.25 1.63
C ARG A 134 -11.13 16.00 0.87
N PHE A 135 -11.54 15.86 -0.39
CA PHE A 135 -11.26 14.69 -1.25
C PHE A 135 -9.78 14.33 -1.35
N GLY A 136 -8.89 15.32 -1.35
CA GLY A 136 -7.44 15.09 -1.36
C GLY A 136 -6.92 14.28 -0.17
N ARG A 137 -7.68 14.15 0.92
CA ARG A 137 -7.29 13.38 2.11
C ARG A 137 -7.76 11.93 2.10
N TRP A 138 -8.89 11.62 1.45
CA TRP A 138 -9.53 10.30 1.55
C TRP A 138 -9.59 9.53 0.23
N VAL A 139 -9.54 10.20 -0.94
CA VAL A 139 -9.44 9.54 -2.24
C VAL A 139 -8.08 8.87 -2.54
N PRO A 140 -6.91 9.26 -1.99
CA PRO A 140 -5.63 8.70 -2.46
C PRO A 140 -5.47 7.20 -2.21
N TYR A 141 -6.21 6.63 -1.26
CA TYR A 141 -6.02 5.25 -0.87
C TYR A 141 -6.61 4.30 -1.90
N ILE A 142 -5.82 3.31 -2.30
CA ILE A 142 -6.19 2.29 -3.29
C ILE A 142 -5.83 0.90 -2.79
N HIS A 143 -6.63 -0.10 -3.19
CA HIS A 143 -6.33 -1.52 -3.03
C HIS A 143 -6.16 -2.15 -4.41
N ILE A 144 -5.18 -3.03 -4.54
CA ILE A 144 -4.88 -3.79 -5.77
C ILE A 144 -4.66 -5.25 -5.38
N GLY A 145 -5.21 -6.17 -6.17
CA GLY A 145 -5.12 -7.61 -5.94
C GLY A 145 -6.43 -8.23 -5.46
N SER A 146 -6.33 -9.45 -4.91
CA SER A 146 -7.45 -10.24 -4.39
C SER A 146 -8.02 -9.71 -3.07
#